data_AF-A0A3B9T631-F1
#
_entry.id   AF-A0A3B9T631-F1
#
_cell.length_a   1.000
_cell.length_b   1.000
_cell.length_c   1.000
_cell.angle_alpha   90.00
_cell.angle_beta   90.00
_cell.angle_gamma   90.00
#
_symmetry.space_group_name_H-M   'P 1'
#
loop_
_entity.id
_entity.type
_entity.pdbx_description
1 polymer ?
#
loop_
_entity_poly.entity_id
_entity_poly.type
_entity_poly.pdbx_seq_one_letter_code
_entity_poly.pdbx_strand_id
1 'polypeptide(L)' 'MFNSITISLHQFMYQAPQNIALRIWSKPFSVELVKTPKGKEFTLLHIPFYLISQLEKIIAKNLLE' A
#
# COMPACT_ATOMS: atom_id res chain seq x y z
N MET A 1 -10.77 17.64 8.48
CA MET A 1 -9.95 16.77 9.34
C MET A 1 -8.80 16.25 8.49
N PHE A 2 -7.56 16.67 8.80
CA PHE A 2 -6.40 16.59 7.90
C PHE A 2 -5.90 15.14 7.70
N ASN A 3 -5.74 14.70 6.45
CA ASN A 3 -5.21 13.38 6.07
C ASN A 3 -3.67 13.30 6.16
N SER A 4 -3.12 13.50 7.36
CA SER A 4 -1.66 13.56 7.58
C SER A 4 -0.93 12.23 7.27
N ILE A 5 -1.61 11.09 7.42
CA ILE A 5 -1.03 9.74 7.17
C ILE A 5 -0.78 9.52 5.67
N THR A 6 -1.66 10.03 4.81
CA THR A 6 -1.49 9.94 3.36
C THR A 6 -0.29 10.77 2.93
N ILE A 7 -0.12 11.96 3.50
CA ILE A 7 1.00 12.86 3.16
C ILE A 7 2.35 12.24 3.53
N SER A 8 2.49 11.67 4.75
CA SER A 8 3.72 11.00 5.15
C SER A 8 4.03 9.76 4.30
N LEU A 9 3.01 8.97 3.93
CA LEU A 9 3.17 7.83 3.03
C LEU A 9 3.70 8.25 1.66
N HIS A 10 3.18 9.34 1.09
CA HIS A 10 3.63 9.82 -0.21
C HIS A 10 5.09 10.30 -0.19
N GLN A 11 5.52 10.95 0.90
CA GLN A 11 6.92 11.35 1.08
C GLN A 11 7.85 10.15 1.24
N PHE A 12 7.44 9.15 2.03
CA PHE A 12 8.19 7.91 2.19
C PHE A 12 8.32 7.14 0.87
N MET A 13 7.20 6.95 0.16
CA MET A 13 7.19 6.21 -1.10
C MET A 13 7.98 6.92 -2.20
N TYR A 14 8.11 8.25 -2.16
CA TYR A 14 8.98 8.97 -3.08
C TYR A 14 10.47 8.61 -2.92
N GLN A 15 10.92 8.37 -1.68
CA GLN A 15 12.32 8.02 -1.39
C GLN A 15 12.60 6.52 -1.46
N ALA A 16 11.59 5.69 -1.22
CA ALA A 16 11.68 4.25 -1.33
C ALA A 16 12.10 3.81 -2.75
N PRO A 17 12.91 2.76 -2.93
CA PRO A 17 13.12 2.14 -4.24
C PRO A 17 11.91 1.30 -4.67
N GLN A 18 11.17 0.72 -3.73
CA GLN A 18 9.95 -0.05 -4.01
C GLN A 18 8.77 0.82 -4.45
N ASN A 19 7.89 0.23 -5.26
CA ASN A 19 6.65 0.83 -5.77
C ASN A 19 5.40 0.19 -5.16
N ILE A 20 5.53 -0.46 -4.01
CA ILE A 20 4.44 -1.18 -3.36
C ILE A 20 4.40 -0.76 -1.89
N ALA A 21 3.22 -0.37 -1.43
CA ALA A 21 2.93 -0.01 -0.05
C ALA A 21 1.81 -0.92 0.47
N LEU A 22 1.91 -1.31 1.74
CA LEU A 22 0.93 -2.17 2.39
C LEU A 22 0.36 -1.45 3.61
N ARG A 23 -0.97 -1.37 3.67
CA ARG A 23 -1.69 -0.75 4.78
C ARG A 23 -2.66 -1.75 5.38
N ILE A 24 -2.49 -1.96 6.68
CA ILE A 24 -3.44 -2.72 7.49
C ILE A 24 -4.58 -1.80 7.91
N TRP A 25 -5.81 -2.24 7.68
CA TRP A 25 -7.01 -1.46 8.02
C TRP A 25 -8.21 -2.37 8.35
N SER A 26 -9.34 -1.77 8.74
CA SER A 26 -10.57 -2.52 9.11
C SER A 26 -11.59 -2.63 7.97
N LYS A 27 -11.24 -2.19 6.76
CA LYS A 27 -12.09 -2.26 5.56
C LYS A 27 -11.76 -3.50 4.71
N PRO A 28 -12.63 -3.90 3.76
CA PRO A 28 -12.36 -5.01 2.84
C PRO A 28 -11.05 -4.85 2.08
N PHE A 29 -10.54 -5.96 1.55
CA PHE A 29 -9.35 -5.94 0.70
C PHE A 29 -9.56 -4.99 -0.49
N SER A 30 -8.57 -4.15 -0.76
CA SER A 30 -8.59 -3.22 -1.89
C SER A 30 -7.18 -3.02 -2.43
N VAL A 31 -7.10 -2.69 -3.72
CA VAL A 31 -5.86 -2.37 -4.41
C VAL A 31 -6.06 -1.02 -5.08
N GLU A 32 -5.21 -0.06 -4.77
CA GLU A 32 -5.27 1.28 -5.35
C GLU A 32 -3.93 1.63 -6.00
N LEU A 33 -3.99 2.17 -7.22
CA LEU A 33 -2.84 2.76 -7.87
C LEU A 33 -2.75 4.23 -7.46
N VAL A 34 -1.70 4.58 -6.72
CA VAL A 34 -1.52 5.92 -6.16
C VAL A 34 -0.37 6.61 -6.86
N LYS A 35 -0.63 7.82 -7.37
CA LYS A 35 0.39 8.68 -7.96
C LYS A 35 0.83 9.72 -6.94
N THR A 36 2.12 9.73 -6.61
CA THR A 36 2.69 10.79 -5.80
C THR A 36 2.61 12.13 -6.53
N PRO A 37 2.48 13.26 -5.81
CA PRO A 37 2.56 14.60 -6.41
C PRO A 37 3.84 14.84 -7.23
N LYS A 38 4.91 14.09 -6.94
CA LYS A 38 6.19 14.16 -7.64
C LYS A 38 6.31 13.18 -8.81
N GLY A 39 5.20 12.53 -9.21
CA GLY A 39 5.11 11.72 -10.42
C GLY A 39 5.42 10.24 -10.24
N LYS A 40 5.93 9.80 -9.10
CA LYS A 40 6.17 8.37 -8.82
C LYS A 40 4.85 7.65 -8.55
N GLU A 41 4.60 6.56 -9.27
CA GLU A 41 3.41 5.71 -9.11
C GLU A 41 3.75 4.50 -8.24
N PHE A 42 2.83 4.15 -7.33
CA PHE A 42 2.97 2.98 -6.47
C PHE A 42 1.62 2.33 -6.21
N THR A 43 1.63 1.02 -5.99
CA THR A 43 0.46 0.23 -5.63
C THR A 43 0.29 0.25 -4.12
N LEU A 44 -0.87 0.69 -3.64
CA LEU A 44 -1.26 0.64 -2.24
C LEU A 44 -2.21 -0.54 -2.01
N LEU A 45 -1.71 -1.54 -1.30
CA LEU A 45 -2.46 -2.72 -0.90
C LEU A 45 -3.12 -2.46 0.46
N HIS A 46 -4.43 -2.53 0.45
CA HIS A 46 -5.27 -2.31 1.59
C HIS A 46 -5.72 -3.66 2.16
N ILE A 47 -5.07 -4.13 3.23
CA ILE A 47 -5.24 -5.47 3.75
C ILE A 47 -6.03 -5.43 5.06
N PRO A 48 -7.20 -6.10 5.13
CA PRO A 48 -7.90 -6.22 6.39
C PRO A 48 -7.10 -6.99 7.43
N PHE A 49 -7.18 -6.58 8.69
CA PHE A 49 -6.40 -7.22 9.78
C PHE A 49 -6.62 -8.73 9.90
N TYR A 50 -7.82 -9.23 9.57
CA TYR A 50 -8.15 -10.66 9.60
C TYR A 50 -7.45 -11.48 8.49
N LEU A 51 -6.83 -10.83 7.51
CA LEU A 51 -6.04 -11.48 6.45
C LEU A 51 -4.53 -11.44 6.70
N ILE A 52 -4.06 -10.84 7.78
CA ILE A 52 -2.61 -10.77 8.10
C ILE A 52 -2.00 -12.17 8.26
N SER A 53 -2.75 -13.12 8.81
CA SER A 53 -2.30 -14.51 8.98
C SER A 53 -2.05 -15.24 7.65
N GLN A 54 -2.56 -14.71 6.53
CA GLN A 54 -2.32 -15.23 5.18
C GLN A 54 -1.48 -14.28 4.34
N LEU A 55 -0.84 -13.30 4.97
CA LEU A 55 -0.12 -12.22 4.28
C LEU A 55 0.97 -12.77 3.36
N GLU A 56 1.75 -13.75 3.83
CA GLU A 56 2.81 -14.38 3.03
C GLU A 56 2.27 -14.99 1.74
N LYS A 57 1.10 -15.65 1.80
CA LYS A 57 0.44 -16.24 0.62
C LYS A 57 -0.09 -15.16 -0.33
N ILE A 58 -0.65 -14.08 0.22
CA ILE A 58 -1.17 -12.95 -0.56
C ILE A 58 -0.03 -12.23 -1.28
N ILE A 59 1.06 -11.95 -0.57
CA ILE A 59 2.24 -11.30 -1.13
C ILE A 59 2.90 -12.18 -2.20
N ALA A 60 3.08 -13.48 -1.91
CA ALA A 60 3.66 -14.42 -2.87
C ALA A 60 2.86 -14.51 -4.18
N LYS A 61 1.52 -14.49 -4.09
CA LYS A 61 0.66 -14.53 -5.27
C LYS A 61 0.71 -13.24 -6.10
N ASN A 62 0.74 -12.07 -5.45
CA ASN A 62 0.61 -10.78 -6.14
C ASN A 62 1.95 -10.14 -6.56
N LEU A 63 3.11 -10.70 -6.17
CA LEU A 63 4.44 -10.21 -6.56
C LEU A 63 5.15 -11.08 -7.61
N LEU A 64 4.61 -12.26 -7.93
CA LEU A 64 5.23 -13.24 -8.83
C LEU A 64 4.45 -13.42 -10.16
N GLU A 65 3.47 -12.55 -10.45
CA GLU A 65 2.74 -12.50 -11.72
C GLU A 65 3.14 -11.27 -12.54
#